data_AF-A0A3D4HIZ7-F1
#
_entry.id   AF-A0A3D4HIZ7-F1
#
_cell.length_a   1.000
_cell.length_b   1.000
_cell.length_c   1.000
_cell.angle_alpha   90.00
_cell.angle_beta   90.00
_cell.angle_gamma   90.00
#
_symmetry.space_group_name_H-M   'P 1'
#
loop_
_entity.id
_entity.type
_entity.pdbx_description
1 polymer ?
#
loop_
_entity_poly.entity_id
_entity_poly.type
_entity_poly.pdbx_seq_one_letter_code
_entity_poly.pdbx_strand_id
1 'polypeptide(L)'
;TLSDIERIIEERAATVKPTRDAQFRLLCGAAVSATRTASGDLDKQRILGHVGNLVQEGVDAVAISTAHGHTLGVGETVKLLRQEHPELTLIAGNVTSAEGVDFLADAGADAIKIGQGPGSICTTRIVAGVGIPQMTALYVASKSASRGKVRLIADGGITKSGDIVKAMTLSDAVICGGVLAGCKEAPGKILEINGKLYKEYRGMGSLEAMQAGSAARYGQSNLDKNRKATAEGVEALKEVSGAVRETLLQLVGGLQSGMGYLGAPSLEALHSQARFARITPAGQRESAPHDIIEIKTAKNS
;
A
#
# COMPACT_ATOMS: atom_id res chain seq x y z
N THR A 1 -30.38 14.13 3.21
CA THR A 1 -31.00 15.47 3.20
C THR A 1 -31.10 15.98 1.76
N LEU A 2 -31.73 17.15 1.51
CA LEU A 2 -31.71 17.79 0.17
C LEU A 2 -30.28 17.99 -0.35
N SER A 3 -29.35 18.37 0.53
CA SER A 3 -27.92 18.50 0.19
C SER A 3 -27.25 17.17 -0.20
N ASP A 4 -27.70 16.03 0.33
CA ASP A 4 -27.17 14.73 -0.09
C ASP A 4 -27.67 14.35 -1.49
N ILE A 5 -28.92 14.69 -1.83
CA ILE A 5 -29.49 14.43 -3.17
C ILE A 5 -28.75 15.25 -4.22
N GLU A 6 -28.53 16.54 -3.96
CA GLU A 6 -27.73 17.42 -4.83
C GLU A 6 -26.31 16.87 -5.01
N ARG A 7 -25.65 16.46 -3.92
CA ARG A 7 -24.33 15.85 -3.96
C ARG A 7 -24.30 14.53 -4.75
N ILE A 8 -25.31 13.67 -4.63
CA ILE A 8 -25.43 12.43 -5.42
C ILE A 8 -25.51 12.74 -6.92
N ILE A 9 -26.32 13.74 -7.30
CA ILE A 9 -26.52 14.12 -8.70
C ILE A 9 -25.22 14.68 -9.29
N GLU A 10 -24.53 15.55 -8.57
CA GLU A 10 -23.23 16.10 -8.96
C GLU A 10 -22.16 15.00 -9.10
N GLU A 11 -22.07 14.09 -8.12
CA GLU A 11 -21.10 12.99 -8.14
C GLU A 11 -21.35 12.00 -9.28
N ARG A 12 -22.61 11.78 -9.67
CA ARG A 12 -22.95 10.91 -10.80
C ARG A 12 -22.37 11.43 -12.12
N ALA A 13 -22.32 12.74 -12.29
CA ALA A 13 -21.76 13.41 -13.46
C ALA A 13 -20.23 13.61 -13.38
N ALA A 14 -19.62 13.39 -12.22
CA ALA A 14 -18.19 13.62 -12.02
C ALA A 14 -17.33 12.52 -12.66
N THR A 15 -16.22 12.93 -13.30
CA THR A 15 -15.20 12.02 -13.86
C THR A 15 -14.49 11.18 -12.79
N VAL A 16 -14.43 11.69 -11.56
CA VAL A 16 -13.86 11.00 -10.40
C VAL A 16 -14.96 10.88 -9.36
N LYS A 17 -15.28 9.64 -9.00
CA LYS A 17 -16.34 9.32 -8.06
C LYS A 17 -15.76 9.05 -6.67
N PRO A 18 -16.30 9.66 -5.60
CA PRO A 18 -15.97 9.26 -4.24
C PRO A 18 -16.30 7.79 -4.03
N THR A 19 -15.46 7.09 -3.27
CA THR A 19 -15.77 5.72 -2.86
C THR A 19 -16.61 5.77 -1.58
N ARG A 20 -17.81 5.19 -1.64
CA ARG A 20 -18.81 5.27 -0.56
C ARG A 20 -19.33 3.91 -0.16
N ASP A 21 -19.77 3.80 1.09
CA ASP A 21 -20.51 2.64 1.61
C ASP A 21 -21.98 2.65 1.18
N ALA A 22 -22.73 1.64 1.60
CA ALA A 22 -24.17 1.50 1.33
C ALA A 22 -25.02 2.62 1.99
N GLN A 23 -24.49 3.29 3.00
CA GLN A 23 -25.10 4.42 3.71
C GLN A 23 -24.65 5.77 3.12
N PHE A 24 -23.96 5.76 1.98
CA PHE A 24 -23.47 6.94 1.27
C PHE A 24 -22.42 7.76 2.05
N ARG A 25 -21.73 7.16 3.02
CA ARG A 25 -20.57 7.73 3.73
C ARG A 25 -19.28 7.41 2.98
N LEU A 26 -18.22 8.19 3.18
CA LEU A 26 -16.92 7.89 2.58
C LEU A 26 -16.29 6.66 3.24
N LEU A 27 -15.68 5.79 2.45
CA LEU A 27 -14.96 4.65 3.01
C LEU A 27 -13.70 5.08 3.76
N CYS A 28 -13.42 4.44 4.89
CA CYS A 28 -12.24 4.65 5.72
C CYS A 28 -11.61 3.31 6.12
N GLY A 29 -10.28 3.26 6.10
CA GLY A 29 -9.51 2.11 6.58
C GLY A 29 -8.47 2.51 7.60
N ALA A 30 -8.17 1.62 8.54
CA ALA A 30 -7.18 1.85 9.60
C ALA A 30 -6.11 0.75 9.62
N ALA A 31 -4.85 1.12 9.81
CA ALA A 31 -3.77 0.17 10.02
C ALA A 31 -3.64 -0.19 11.51
N VAL A 32 -3.50 -1.48 11.81
CA VAL A 32 -3.30 -2.00 13.16
C VAL A 32 -2.09 -2.93 13.19
N SER A 33 -1.51 -3.11 14.38
CA SER A 33 -0.38 -4.00 14.62
C SER A 33 -0.78 -5.16 15.52
N ALA A 34 -0.13 -6.30 15.35
CA ALA A 34 -0.21 -7.43 16.29
C ALA A 34 0.55 -7.07 17.58
N THR A 35 -0.07 -6.29 18.45
CA THR A 35 0.55 -5.82 19.70
C THR A 35 0.84 -6.99 20.64
N ARG A 36 1.97 -6.93 21.33
CA ARG A 36 2.42 -7.95 22.27
C ARG A 36 2.46 -7.41 23.69
N THR A 37 2.22 -8.29 24.66
CA THR A 37 2.40 -8.04 26.08
C THR A 37 3.90 -7.93 26.41
N ALA A 38 4.22 -7.53 27.64
CA ALA A 38 5.60 -7.52 28.13
C ALA A 38 6.25 -8.92 28.14
N SER A 39 5.45 -9.99 28.31
CA SER A 39 5.90 -11.38 28.19
C SER A 39 6.14 -11.84 26.75
N GLY A 40 5.77 -11.02 25.77
CA GLY A 40 5.90 -11.33 24.35
C GLY A 40 4.70 -12.06 23.76
N ASP A 41 3.66 -12.35 24.54
CA ASP A 41 2.42 -12.97 24.07
C ASP A 41 1.57 -11.98 23.25
N LEU A 42 0.66 -12.47 22.42
CA LEU A 42 -0.27 -11.61 21.70
C LEU A 42 -1.23 -10.94 22.69
N ASP A 43 -1.27 -9.61 22.71
CA ASP A 43 -2.15 -8.84 23.58
C ASP A 43 -3.56 -8.75 23.00
N LYS A 44 -4.31 -9.84 23.16
CA LYS A 44 -5.65 -10.00 22.57
C LYS A 44 -6.63 -8.94 23.04
N GLN A 45 -6.61 -8.61 24.33
CA GLN A 45 -7.53 -7.62 24.90
C GLN A 45 -7.31 -6.23 24.31
N ARG A 46 -6.04 -5.80 24.17
CA ARG A 46 -5.72 -4.51 23.56
C ARG A 46 -6.11 -4.46 22.09
N ILE A 47 -5.85 -5.53 21.34
CA ILE A 47 -6.20 -5.63 19.92
C ILE A 47 -7.72 -5.52 19.73
N LEU A 48 -8.47 -6.35 20.46
CA LEU A 48 -9.94 -6.37 20.38
C LEU A 48 -10.55 -5.04 20.84
N GLY A 49 -10.07 -4.47 21.94
CA GLY A 49 -10.55 -3.18 22.42
C GLY A 49 -10.30 -2.06 21.41
N HIS A 50 -9.11 -2.01 20.82
CA HIS A 50 -8.80 -0.97 19.83
C HIS A 50 -9.61 -1.11 18.54
N VAL A 51 -9.70 -2.32 17.98
CA VAL A 51 -10.47 -2.57 16.75
C VAL A 51 -11.96 -2.41 17.00
N GLY A 52 -12.46 -2.87 18.15
CA GLY A 52 -13.86 -2.69 18.55
C GLY A 52 -14.26 -1.21 18.59
N ASN A 53 -13.40 -0.33 19.15
CA ASN A 53 -13.64 1.11 19.13
C ASN A 53 -13.66 1.67 17.69
N LEU A 54 -12.75 1.22 16.81
CA LEU A 54 -12.76 1.66 15.40
C LEU A 54 -14.02 1.19 14.66
N VAL A 55 -14.51 -0.01 14.93
CA VAL A 55 -15.76 -0.54 14.37
C VAL A 55 -16.96 0.27 14.86
N GLN A 56 -16.99 0.67 16.14
CA GLN A 56 -18.03 1.55 16.68
C GLN A 56 -18.06 2.93 15.99
N GLU A 57 -16.88 3.46 15.62
CA GLU A 57 -16.74 4.69 14.84
C GLU A 57 -17.02 4.49 13.33
N GLY A 58 -17.28 3.25 12.90
CA GLY A 58 -17.69 2.94 11.52
C GLY A 58 -16.54 2.77 10.53
N VAL A 59 -15.39 2.23 10.96
CA VAL A 59 -14.32 1.83 10.03
C VAL A 59 -14.80 0.73 9.08
N ASP A 60 -14.46 0.82 7.79
CA ASP A 60 -14.88 -0.15 6.77
C ASP A 60 -13.87 -1.30 6.59
N ALA A 61 -12.58 -1.01 6.81
CA ALA A 61 -11.51 -1.97 6.66
C ALA A 61 -10.40 -1.80 7.70
N VAL A 62 -9.84 -2.92 8.16
CA VAL A 62 -8.68 -2.92 9.06
C VAL A 62 -7.51 -3.66 8.41
N ALA A 63 -6.36 -3.00 8.35
CA ALA A 63 -5.13 -3.56 7.80
C ALA A 63 -4.17 -4.00 8.91
N ILE A 64 -4.07 -5.31 9.14
CA ILE A 64 -3.04 -5.92 9.99
C ILE A 64 -1.72 -5.85 9.21
N SER A 65 -0.94 -4.79 9.47
CA SER A 65 0.22 -4.42 8.67
C SER A 65 1.51 -4.58 9.47
N THR A 66 2.32 -5.55 9.07
CA THR A 66 3.64 -5.87 9.65
C THR A 66 4.71 -5.90 8.55
N ALA A 67 5.99 -5.87 8.94
CA ALA A 67 7.09 -6.11 8.00
C ALA A 67 7.09 -7.55 7.47
N HIS A 68 6.64 -8.52 8.28
CA HIS A 68 6.58 -9.93 7.91
C HIS A 68 5.27 -10.60 8.35
N GLY A 69 4.32 -10.72 7.40
CA GLY A 69 2.97 -11.23 7.62
C GLY A 69 2.89 -12.75 7.79
N HIS A 70 3.88 -13.49 7.31
CA HIS A 70 3.91 -14.96 7.41
C HIS A 70 4.45 -15.40 8.78
N THR A 71 3.81 -14.93 9.86
CA THR A 71 4.19 -15.24 11.24
C THR A 71 2.97 -15.63 12.07
N LEU A 72 3.18 -16.49 13.06
CA LEU A 72 2.11 -17.03 13.91
C LEU A 72 1.24 -15.92 14.53
N GLY A 73 1.86 -14.91 15.15
CA GLY A 73 1.13 -13.85 15.82
C GLY A 73 0.25 -13.00 14.89
N VAL A 74 0.64 -12.86 13.62
CA VAL A 74 -0.16 -12.16 12.61
C VAL A 74 -1.37 -13.01 12.23
N GLY A 75 -1.15 -14.30 11.92
CA GLY A 75 -2.25 -15.22 11.62
C GLY A 75 -3.25 -15.34 12.78
N GLU A 76 -2.74 -15.42 14.02
CA GLU A 76 -3.58 -15.41 15.22
C GLU A 76 -4.37 -14.11 15.38
N THR A 77 -3.77 -12.96 15.05
CA THR A 77 -4.47 -11.66 15.07
C THR A 77 -5.59 -11.61 14.03
N VAL A 78 -5.33 -12.05 12.81
CA VAL A 78 -6.34 -12.10 11.74
C VAL A 78 -7.49 -13.02 12.17
N LYS A 79 -7.18 -14.22 12.67
CA LYS A 79 -8.17 -15.19 13.14
C LYS A 79 -9.01 -14.64 14.29
N LEU A 80 -8.37 -13.99 15.25
CA LEU A 80 -9.03 -13.34 16.39
C LEU A 80 -10.01 -12.26 15.93
N LEU A 81 -9.59 -11.38 15.02
CA LEU A 81 -10.43 -10.30 14.51
C LEU A 81 -11.57 -10.81 13.63
N ARG A 82 -11.34 -11.85 12.82
CA ARG A 82 -12.42 -12.47 12.03
C ARG A 82 -13.49 -13.11 12.92
N GLN A 83 -13.08 -13.70 14.05
CA GLN A 83 -14.03 -14.28 15.02
C GLN A 83 -14.89 -13.21 15.69
N GLU A 84 -14.30 -12.08 16.09
CA GLU A 84 -15.02 -11.00 16.77
C GLU A 84 -15.85 -10.14 15.79
N HIS A 85 -15.34 -9.92 14.58
CA HIS A 85 -15.95 -9.05 13.57
C HIS A 85 -16.09 -9.78 12.23
N PRO A 86 -17.08 -10.70 12.09
CA PRO A 86 -17.22 -11.55 10.91
C PRO A 86 -17.43 -10.82 9.59
N GLU A 87 -17.98 -9.60 9.62
CA GLU A 87 -18.29 -8.79 8.44
C GLU A 87 -17.24 -7.71 8.15
N LEU A 88 -16.27 -7.49 9.05
CA LEU A 88 -15.25 -6.46 8.85
C LEU A 88 -14.30 -6.88 7.72
N THR A 89 -13.99 -5.96 6.81
CA THR A 89 -12.99 -6.23 5.77
C THR A 89 -11.59 -6.25 6.41
N LEU A 90 -10.92 -7.40 6.35
CA LEU A 90 -9.59 -7.59 6.91
C LEU A 90 -8.54 -7.64 5.80
N ILE A 91 -7.59 -6.72 5.86
CA ILE A 91 -6.41 -6.70 5.00
C ILE A 91 -5.23 -7.19 5.83
N ALA A 92 -4.42 -8.12 5.32
CA ALA A 92 -3.28 -8.64 6.06
C ALA A 92 -1.99 -8.67 5.22
N GLY A 93 -0.86 -8.37 5.84
CA GLY A 93 0.44 -8.46 5.19
C GLY A 93 1.58 -7.81 5.98
N ASN A 94 2.79 -7.70 5.43
CA ASN A 94 3.12 -8.02 4.04
C ASN A 94 3.66 -9.43 3.88
N VAL A 95 3.33 -10.06 2.74
CA VAL A 95 3.94 -11.32 2.30
C VAL A 95 4.50 -11.18 0.89
N THR A 96 5.35 -12.13 0.49
CA THR A 96 5.96 -12.16 -0.85
C THR A 96 5.96 -13.55 -1.48
N SER A 97 5.32 -14.54 -0.84
CA SER A 97 5.25 -15.94 -1.29
C SER A 97 3.81 -16.45 -1.34
N ALA A 98 3.57 -17.53 -2.08
CA ALA A 98 2.25 -18.14 -2.21
C ALA A 98 1.78 -18.75 -0.89
N GLU A 99 2.70 -19.34 -0.12
CA GLU A 99 2.42 -19.92 1.20
C GLU A 99 2.00 -18.86 2.20
N GLY A 100 2.62 -17.67 2.15
CA GLY A 100 2.22 -16.55 3.00
C GLY A 100 0.84 -16.02 2.65
N VAL A 101 0.44 -16.07 1.37
CA VAL A 101 -0.92 -15.75 0.93
C VAL A 101 -1.90 -16.78 1.46
N ASP A 102 -1.64 -18.08 1.23
CA ASP A 102 -2.49 -19.18 1.72
C ASP A 102 -2.64 -19.11 3.25
N PHE A 103 -1.55 -18.89 3.99
CA PHE A 103 -1.54 -18.76 5.45
C PHE A 103 -2.48 -17.66 5.96
N LEU A 104 -2.43 -16.46 5.38
CA LEU A 104 -3.26 -15.34 5.81
C LEU A 104 -4.70 -15.45 5.32
N ALA A 105 -4.90 -16.02 4.12
CA ALA A 105 -6.23 -16.33 3.59
C ALA A 105 -6.94 -17.34 4.51
N ASP A 106 -6.27 -18.43 4.87
CA ASP A 106 -6.82 -19.47 5.74
C ASP A 106 -7.04 -18.96 7.19
N ALA A 107 -6.34 -17.90 7.60
CA ALA A 107 -6.60 -17.21 8.86
C ALA A 107 -7.86 -16.31 8.82
N GLY A 108 -8.38 -15.98 7.63
CA GLY A 108 -9.63 -15.22 7.45
C GLY A 108 -9.47 -13.79 6.93
N ALA A 109 -8.32 -13.43 6.34
CA ALA A 109 -8.15 -12.14 5.65
C ALA A 109 -8.89 -12.14 4.30
N ASP A 110 -9.47 -10.99 3.92
CA ASP A 110 -10.16 -10.81 2.63
C ASP A 110 -9.22 -10.37 1.51
N ALA A 111 -8.19 -9.58 1.89
CA ALA A 111 -7.18 -9.08 0.96
C ALA A 111 -5.77 -9.18 1.54
N ILE A 112 -4.82 -9.58 0.71
CA ILE A 112 -3.44 -9.80 1.10
C ILE A 112 -2.53 -8.74 0.49
N LYS A 113 -1.75 -8.07 1.33
CA LYS A 113 -0.81 -7.03 0.94
C LYS A 113 0.54 -7.66 0.56
N ILE A 114 0.95 -7.45 -0.68
CA ILE A 114 2.13 -8.07 -1.29
C ILE A 114 3.26 -7.05 -1.41
N GLY A 115 4.42 -7.39 -0.83
CA GLY A 115 5.66 -6.64 -1.03
C GLY A 115 6.52 -6.53 0.21
N GLN A 116 7.79 -6.92 0.11
CA GLN A 116 8.79 -6.77 1.18
C GLN A 116 10.06 -6.12 0.62
N GLY A 117 10.34 -4.92 1.10
CA GLY A 117 11.44 -4.07 0.63
C GLY A 117 11.31 -3.33 -0.71
N PRO A 118 10.19 -3.27 -1.45
CA PRO A 118 10.14 -2.50 -2.72
C PRO A 118 9.92 -1.00 -2.51
N GLY A 119 9.53 -0.56 -1.31
CA GLY A 119 9.20 0.83 -1.03
C GLY A 119 10.41 1.76 -1.19
N SER A 120 10.18 2.98 -1.69
CA SER A 120 11.24 3.95 -2.03
C SER A 120 12.11 4.41 -0.85
N ILE A 121 11.66 4.16 0.38
CA ILE A 121 12.34 4.54 1.63
C ILE A 121 12.62 3.34 2.53
N CYS A 122 12.46 2.13 1.99
CA CYS A 122 12.66 0.89 2.73
C CYS A 122 14.06 0.36 2.47
N THR A 123 14.76 -0.01 3.55
CA THR A 123 16.12 -0.56 3.48
C THR A 123 16.17 -2.03 3.90
N THR A 124 15.04 -2.69 4.16
CA THR A 124 14.95 -4.12 4.57
C THR A 124 15.82 -5.04 3.70
N ARG A 125 15.82 -4.87 2.37
CA ARG A 125 16.64 -5.71 1.48
C ARG A 125 18.14 -5.53 1.67
N ILE A 126 18.56 -4.32 2.01
CA ILE A 126 19.98 -3.98 2.23
C ILE A 126 20.41 -4.37 3.64
N VAL A 127 19.58 -4.03 4.64
CA VAL A 127 19.90 -4.17 6.06
C VAL A 127 19.69 -5.61 6.54
N ALA A 128 18.54 -6.22 6.23
CA ALA A 128 18.22 -7.58 6.65
C ALA A 128 18.56 -8.64 5.59
N GLY A 129 18.85 -8.24 4.35
CA GLY A 129 19.12 -9.18 3.25
C GLY A 129 17.87 -9.89 2.73
N VAL A 130 16.66 -9.45 3.11
CA VAL A 130 15.40 -10.15 2.80
C VAL A 130 14.51 -9.33 1.87
N GLY A 131 14.01 -9.98 0.81
CA GLY A 131 12.94 -9.46 -0.04
C GLY A 131 12.91 -10.10 -1.42
N ILE A 132 11.81 -9.90 -2.14
CA ILE A 132 11.59 -10.45 -3.49
C ILE A 132 11.24 -9.30 -4.44
N PRO A 133 11.81 -9.21 -5.66
CA PRO A 133 11.40 -8.22 -6.66
C PRO A 133 9.87 -8.19 -6.85
N GLN A 134 9.28 -6.99 -6.85
CA GLN A 134 7.83 -6.81 -6.64
C GLN A 134 6.97 -7.54 -7.68
N MET A 135 7.32 -7.46 -8.97
CA MET A 135 6.59 -8.17 -10.01
C MET A 135 6.66 -9.70 -9.85
N THR A 136 7.80 -10.23 -9.40
CA THR A 136 7.94 -11.65 -9.08
C THR A 136 7.10 -12.02 -7.86
N ALA A 137 7.11 -11.21 -6.81
CA ALA A 137 6.29 -11.43 -5.61
C ALA A 137 4.79 -11.46 -5.94
N LEU A 138 4.33 -10.51 -6.76
CA LEU A 138 2.95 -10.49 -7.26
C LEU A 138 2.62 -11.72 -8.11
N TYR A 139 3.52 -12.11 -9.02
CA TYR A 139 3.30 -13.31 -9.83
C TYR A 139 3.17 -14.57 -8.97
N VAL A 140 4.08 -14.78 -8.02
CA VAL A 140 4.03 -15.93 -7.11
C VAL A 140 2.76 -15.89 -6.25
N ALA A 141 2.42 -14.74 -5.67
CA ALA A 141 1.19 -14.55 -4.89
C ALA A 141 -0.07 -14.85 -5.71
N SER A 142 -0.13 -14.41 -6.97
CA SER A 142 -1.28 -14.62 -7.87
C SER A 142 -1.59 -16.10 -8.11
N LYS A 143 -0.58 -16.99 -8.04
CA LYS A 143 -0.79 -18.43 -8.20
C LYS A 143 -1.59 -19.04 -7.04
N SER A 144 -1.44 -18.52 -5.83
CA SER A 144 -2.29 -18.90 -4.69
C SER A 144 -3.66 -18.24 -4.79
N ALA A 145 -3.71 -16.92 -5.01
CA ALA A 145 -4.97 -16.15 -5.03
C ALA A 145 -5.96 -16.59 -6.13
N SER A 146 -5.45 -17.09 -7.27
CA SER A 146 -6.28 -17.61 -8.38
C SER A 146 -7.24 -18.75 -8.00
N ARG A 147 -7.06 -19.35 -6.82
CA ARG A 147 -7.99 -20.33 -6.24
C ARG A 147 -9.25 -19.67 -5.63
N GLY A 148 -9.42 -18.36 -5.78
CA GLY A 148 -10.64 -17.62 -5.43
C GLY A 148 -10.78 -17.28 -3.95
N LYS A 149 -9.73 -17.41 -3.14
CA LYS A 149 -9.82 -17.22 -1.67
C LYS A 149 -9.72 -15.76 -1.23
N VAL A 150 -8.93 -14.92 -1.91
CA VAL A 150 -8.56 -13.57 -1.45
C VAL A 150 -8.21 -12.63 -2.60
N ARG A 151 -8.31 -11.32 -2.35
CA ARG A 151 -7.78 -10.26 -3.24
C ARG A 151 -6.31 -9.97 -2.97
N LEU A 152 -5.60 -9.44 -3.96
CA LEU A 152 -4.19 -9.04 -3.83
C LEU A 152 -4.01 -7.53 -3.94
N ILE A 153 -3.19 -6.96 -3.05
CA ILE A 153 -2.85 -5.54 -3.05
C ILE A 153 -1.33 -5.39 -3.20
N ALA A 154 -0.88 -4.74 -4.27
CA ALA A 154 0.54 -4.46 -4.47
C ALA A 154 0.98 -3.25 -3.63
N ASP A 155 1.91 -3.44 -2.69
CA ASP A 155 2.37 -2.40 -1.77
C ASP A 155 3.86 -2.06 -1.98
N GLY A 156 4.10 -0.85 -2.49
CA GLY A 156 5.43 -0.29 -2.70
C GLY A 156 6.04 -0.55 -4.09
N GLY A 157 7.07 0.24 -4.41
CA GLY A 157 7.80 0.16 -5.69
C GLY A 157 7.17 0.94 -6.86
N ILE A 158 5.98 1.53 -6.67
CA ILE A 158 5.34 2.37 -7.68
C ILE A 158 5.99 3.75 -7.70
N THR A 159 6.56 4.13 -8.84
CA THR A 159 7.13 5.47 -9.05
C THR A 159 6.38 6.27 -10.13
N LYS A 160 5.71 5.56 -11.05
CA LYS A 160 4.92 6.16 -12.14
C LYS A 160 3.71 5.32 -12.51
N SER A 161 2.81 5.89 -13.32
CA SER A 161 1.57 5.24 -13.77
C SER A 161 1.80 3.92 -14.52
N GLY A 162 2.87 3.81 -15.30
CA GLY A 162 3.25 2.56 -15.97
C GLY A 162 3.56 1.41 -15.01
N ASP A 163 4.05 1.70 -13.80
CA ASP A 163 4.25 0.67 -12.77
C ASP A 163 2.91 0.20 -12.21
N ILE A 164 1.92 1.09 -12.09
CA ILE A 164 0.55 0.75 -11.69
C ILE A 164 -0.07 -0.19 -12.72
N VAL A 165 0.06 0.11 -14.02
CA VAL A 165 -0.41 -0.79 -15.09
C VAL A 165 0.18 -2.18 -14.90
N LYS A 166 1.51 -2.28 -14.76
CA LYS A 166 2.21 -3.57 -14.58
C LYS A 166 1.73 -4.31 -13.32
N ALA A 167 1.67 -3.63 -12.18
CA ALA A 167 1.25 -4.24 -10.92
C ALA A 167 -0.20 -4.75 -10.99
N MET A 168 -1.12 -3.93 -11.52
CA MET A 168 -2.54 -4.24 -11.66
C MET A 168 -2.82 -5.40 -12.63
N THR A 169 -1.85 -5.86 -13.43
CA THR A 169 -2.00 -7.12 -14.19
C THR A 169 -2.01 -8.37 -13.29
N LEU A 170 -1.51 -8.25 -12.05
CA LEU A 170 -1.34 -9.36 -11.10
C LEU A 170 -1.96 -9.04 -9.72
N SER A 171 -2.64 -7.90 -9.58
CA SER A 171 -3.28 -7.46 -8.33
C SER A 171 -4.60 -6.74 -8.58
N ASP A 172 -5.42 -6.64 -7.54
CA ASP A 172 -6.71 -5.94 -7.55
C ASP A 172 -6.58 -4.46 -7.18
N ALA A 173 -5.54 -4.09 -6.45
CA ALA A 173 -5.27 -2.71 -6.03
C ALA A 173 -3.76 -2.45 -5.84
N VAL A 174 -3.39 -1.17 -5.78
CA VAL A 174 -2.04 -0.70 -5.46
C VAL A 174 -2.07 0.23 -4.25
N ILE A 175 -1.07 0.15 -3.37
CA ILE A 175 -0.81 1.11 -2.30
C ILE A 175 0.38 1.99 -2.71
N CYS A 176 0.12 3.30 -2.70
CA CYS A 176 1.03 4.32 -3.20
C CYS A 176 1.48 5.25 -2.05
N GLY A 177 2.67 5.05 -1.52
CA GLY A 177 3.28 5.99 -0.57
C GLY A 177 3.98 7.15 -1.27
N GLY A 178 5.11 6.86 -1.92
CA GLY A 178 6.05 7.88 -2.39
C GLY A 178 5.49 8.85 -3.44
N VAL A 179 4.56 8.41 -4.29
CA VAL A 179 3.93 9.30 -5.30
C VAL A 179 2.87 10.21 -4.68
N LEU A 180 2.33 9.87 -3.50
CA LEU A 180 1.31 10.68 -2.81
C LEU A 180 1.90 11.55 -1.69
N ALA A 181 3.09 11.22 -1.18
CA ALA A 181 3.72 11.90 -0.04
C ALA A 181 3.98 13.40 -0.26
N GLY A 182 4.14 13.84 -1.51
CA GLY A 182 4.30 15.26 -1.86
C GLY A 182 2.99 16.04 -1.93
N CYS A 183 1.84 15.37 -1.97
CA CYS A 183 0.54 16.03 -2.20
C CYS A 183 0.17 16.93 -1.02
N LYS A 184 -0.61 17.98 -1.28
CA LYS A 184 -1.00 18.97 -0.27
C LYS A 184 -1.65 18.34 0.97
N GLU A 185 -2.45 17.32 0.77
CA GLU A 185 -3.22 16.59 1.78
C GLU A 185 -2.37 15.62 2.62
N ALA A 186 -1.19 15.25 2.14
CA ALA A 186 -0.28 14.39 2.90
C ALA A 186 0.23 15.14 4.15
N PRO A 187 0.32 14.46 5.31
CA PRO A 187 0.91 15.05 6.51
C PRO A 187 2.43 15.26 6.34
N GLY A 188 3.01 16.10 7.19
CA GLY A 188 4.46 16.38 7.20
C GLY A 188 4.76 17.87 7.06
N LYS A 189 5.89 18.30 7.62
CA LYS A 189 6.31 19.70 7.52
C LYS A 189 6.80 20.01 6.11
N ILE A 190 6.54 21.25 5.67
CA ILE A 190 7.05 21.77 4.40
C ILE A 190 8.34 22.54 4.69
N LEU A 191 9.36 22.27 3.88
CA LEU A 191 10.69 22.88 3.96
C LEU A 191 11.03 23.48 2.60
N GLU A 192 11.67 24.65 2.59
CA GLU A 192 12.23 25.24 1.37
C GLU A 192 13.73 24.97 1.30
N ILE A 193 14.19 24.40 0.19
CA ILE A 193 15.61 24.16 -0.08
C ILE A 193 15.90 24.66 -1.49
N ASN A 194 16.76 25.67 -1.60
CA ASN A 194 17.18 26.28 -2.86
C ASN A 194 15.99 26.70 -3.76
N GLY A 195 14.98 27.35 -3.17
CA GLY A 195 13.80 27.83 -3.91
C GLY A 195 12.79 26.74 -4.30
N LYS A 196 12.98 25.50 -3.86
CA LYS A 196 12.03 24.39 -4.04
C LYS A 196 11.42 23.96 -2.71
N LEU A 197 10.13 23.63 -2.74
CA LEU A 197 9.40 23.15 -1.58
C LEU A 197 9.40 21.63 -1.51
N TYR A 198 9.66 21.10 -0.32
CA TYR A 198 9.68 19.68 -0.01
C TYR A 198 8.82 19.38 1.21
N LYS A 199 8.27 18.17 1.30
CA LYS A 199 7.62 17.60 2.48
C LYS A 199 8.48 16.51 3.09
N GLU A 200 8.49 16.47 4.43
CA GLU A 200 9.04 15.34 5.19
C GLU A 200 8.30 14.04 4.83
N TYR A 201 9.06 13.00 4.49
CA TYR A 201 8.55 11.67 4.15
C TYR A 201 9.46 10.61 4.76
N ARG A 202 8.92 9.80 5.67
CA ARG A 202 9.71 8.81 6.43
C ARG A 202 9.14 7.41 6.34
N GLY A 203 10.05 6.43 6.36
CA GLY A 203 9.68 5.02 6.35
C GLY A 203 9.20 4.61 7.72
N MET A 204 8.20 3.72 7.79
CA MET A 204 7.78 3.17 9.09
C MET A 204 8.93 2.42 9.81
N GLY A 205 9.98 2.02 9.09
CA GLY A 205 11.19 1.44 9.67
C GLY A 205 12.28 2.45 10.02
N SER A 206 12.04 3.76 9.83
CA SER A 206 12.97 4.81 10.26
C SER A 206 12.96 4.93 11.78
N LEU A 207 14.05 5.44 12.35
CA LEU A 207 14.17 5.56 13.80
C LEU A 207 13.07 6.45 14.39
N GLU A 208 12.79 7.59 13.76
CA GLU A 208 11.77 8.53 14.23
C GLU A 208 10.35 7.92 14.16
N ALA A 209 10.03 7.21 13.08
CA ALA A 209 8.75 6.52 12.97
C ALA A 209 8.61 5.40 14.01
N MET A 210 9.69 4.65 14.27
CA MET A 210 9.69 3.57 15.26
C MET A 210 9.53 4.12 16.68
N GLN A 211 10.21 5.22 17.01
CA GLN A 211 10.03 5.95 18.27
C GLN A 211 8.59 6.48 18.43
N ALA A 212 7.94 6.86 17.33
CA ALA A 212 6.54 7.30 17.31
C ALA A 212 5.51 6.13 17.31
N GLY A 213 5.94 4.88 17.52
CA GLY A 213 5.05 3.74 17.77
C GLY A 213 5.01 2.67 16.69
N SER A 214 5.73 2.84 15.57
CA SER A 214 5.75 1.81 14.51
C SER A 214 6.75 0.67 14.76
N ALA A 215 7.50 0.70 15.86
CA ALA A 215 8.47 -0.34 16.21
C ALA A 215 7.86 -1.75 16.31
N ALA A 216 6.60 -1.85 16.76
CA ALA A 216 5.87 -3.11 16.82
C ALA A 216 5.75 -3.80 15.45
N ARG A 217 5.69 -3.02 14.35
CA ARG A 217 5.66 -3.50 12.96
C ARG A 217 6.90 -4.33 12.59
N TYR A 218 8.02 -4.07 13.26
CA TYR A 218 9.32 -4.71 13.02
C TYR A 218 9.72 -5.68 14.14
N GLY A 219 8.78 -6.04 15.02
CA GLY A 219 9.05 -6.93 16.16
C GLY A 219 9.89 -6.30 17.27
N GLN A 220 9.98 -4.96 17.30
CA GLN A 220 10.81 -4.20 18.25
C GLN A 220 9.94 -3.46 19.30
N SER A 221 8.91 -4.12 19.85
CA SER A 221 7.92 -3.49 20.74
C SER A 221 8.49 -2.94 22.06
N ASN A 222 9.66 -3.43 22.49
CA ASN A 222 10.36 -2.96 23.69
C ASN A 222 11.69 -2.31 23.28
N LEU A 223 11.64 -1.05 22.87
CA LEU A 223 12.81 -0.19 22.82
C LEU A 223 13.25 0.07 24.27
N ASP A 224 14.00 -0.87 24.86
CA ASP A 224 14.88 -0.50 25.97
C ASP A 224 15.76 0.64 25.46
N LYS A 225 15.90 1.72 26.25
CA LYS A 225 16.75 2.88 25.92
C LYS A 225 18.19 2.50 25.56
N ASN A 226 18.60 1.26 25.84
CA ASN A 226 19.92 0.68 25.56
C ASN A 226 19.98 -0.32 24.38
N ARG A 227 18.86 -0.74 23.78
CA ARG A 227 18.87 -1.60 22.58
C ARG A 227 18.78 -0.72 21.33
N LYS A 228 19.86 -0.68 20.55
CA LYS A 228 19.88 -0.03 19.23
C LYS A 228 18.90 -0.75 18.30
N ALA A 229 17.72 -0.17 18.08
CA ALA A 229 16.85 -0.58 16.99
C ALA A 229 17.60 -0.46 15.66
N THR A 230 17.65 -1.56 14.91
CA THR A 230 18.18 -1.54 13.55
C THR A 230 17.08 -0.98 12.65
N ALA A 231 17.30 0.22 12.11
CA ALA A 231 16.34 0.88 11.23
C ALA A 231 16.30 0.20 9.85
N GLU A 232 15.09 -0.12 9.39
CA GLU A 232 14.81 -0.69 8.07
C GLU A 232 14.10 0.31 7.14
N GLY A 233 14.20 1.60 7.47
CA GLY A 233 13.73 2.70 6.64
C GLY A 233 14.54 3.98 6.84
N VAL A 234 14.37 4.91 5.91
CA VAL A 234 15.02 6.22 5.94
C VAL A 234 14.00 7.35 6.12
N GLU A 235 14.50 8.48 6.62
CA GLU A 235 13.84 9.77 6.51
C GLU A 235 14.32 10.45 5.22
N ALA A 236 13.38 11.03 4.49
CA ALA A 236 13.63 11.63 3.20
C ALA A 236 12.74 12.87 3.01
N LEU A 237 13.02 13.58 1.93
CA LEU A 237 12.21 14.69 1.46
C LEU A 237 11.57 14.32 0.14
N LYS A 238 10.27 14.62 -0.01
CA LYS A 238 9.54 14.50 -1.26
C LYS A 238 9.19 15.90 -1.75
N GLU A 239 9.53 16.23 -3.00
CA GLU A 239 9.14 17.52 -3.58
C GLU A 239 7.62 17.72 -3.50
N VAL A 240 7.19 18.92 -3.10
CA VAL A 240 5.77 19.25 -2.96
C VAL A 240 5.10 19.16 -4.32
N SER A 241 4.00 18.40 -4.39
CA SER A 241 3.15 18.28 -5.56
C SER A 241 1.81 18.98 -5.34
N GLY A 242 0.98 18.97 -6.37
CA GLY A 242 -0.37 19.54 -6.33
C GLY A 242 -1.32 18.81 -5.38
N ALA A 243 -2.61 19.07 -5.54
CA ALA A 243 -3.65 18.35 -4.81
C ALA A 243 -3.63 16.86 -5.19
N VAL A 244 -3.95 15.98 -4.26
CA VAL A 244 -3.99 14.52 -4.49
C VAL A 244 -4.88 14.15 -5.66
N ARG A 245 -5.96 14.90 -5.88
CA ARG A 245 -6.87 14.74 -7.03
C ARG A 245 -6.13 14.84 -8.37
N GLU A 246 -5.23 15.81 -8.52
CA GLU A 246 -4.47 16.02 -9.76
C GLU A 246 -3.52 14.85 -10.01
N THR A 247 -2.79 14.45 -8.96
CA THR A 247 -1.90 13.28 -9.00
C THR A 247 -2.67 12.00 -9.37
N LEU A 248 -3.83 11.76 -8.75
CA LEU A 248 -4.67 10.60 -9.04
C LEU A 248 -5.20 10.61 -10.47
N LEU A 249 -5.69 11.75 -10.96
CA LEU A 249 -6.16 11.88 -12.35
C LEU A 249 -5.06 11.51 -13.36
N GLN A 250 -3.81 11.92 -13.10
CA GLN A 250 -2.69 11.57 -13.96
C GLN A 250 -2.35 10.08 -13.89
N LEU A 251 -2.32 9.50 -12.68
CA LEU A 251 -2.03 8.07 -12.49
C LEU A 251 -3.11 7.19 -13.15
N VAL A 252 -4.40 7.54 -12.96
CA VAL A 252 -5.54 6.85 -13.56
C VAL A 252 -5.53 7.01 -15.08
N GLY A 253 -5.22 8.20 -15.61
CA GLY A 253 -5.09 8.40 -17.06
C GLY A 253 -4.01 7.51 -17.68
N GLY A 254 -2.86 7.35 -17.00
CA GLY A 254 -1.83 6.41 -17.43
C GLY A 254 -2.27 4.93 -17.35
N LEU A 255 -3.03 4.56 -16.31
CA LEU A 255 -3.63 3.23 -16.20
C LEU A 255 -4.60 2.95 -17.35
N GLN A 256 -5.53 3.87 -17.62
CA GLN A 256 -6.51 3.76 -18.70
C GLN A 256 -5.83 3.69 -20.07
N SER A 257 -4.79 4.48 -20.31
CA SER A 257 -3.99 4.42 -21.53
C SER A 257 -3.32 3.04 -21.69
N GLY A 258 -2.66 2.54 -20.63
CA GLY A 258 -2.05 1.21 -20.63
C GLY A 258 -3.06 0.08 -20.87
N MET A 259 -4.23 0.15 -20.24
CA MET A 259 -5.35 -0.77 -20.49
C MET A 259 -5.86 -0.70 -21.93
N GLY A 260 -5.92 0.50 -22.52
CA GLY A 260 -6.26 0.71 -23.92
C GLY A 260 -5.29 0.02 -24.89
N TYR A 261 -3.98 0.18 -24.69
CA TYR A 261 -2.95 -0.52 -25.48
C TYR A 261 -3.03 -2.05 -25.35
N LEU A 262 -3.45 -2.54 -24.18
CA LEU A 262 -3.60 -3.98 -23.91
C LEU A 262 -4.97 -4.53 -24.35
N GLY A 263 -5.88 -3.70 -24.87
CA GLY A 263 -7.22 -4.12 -25.26
C GLY A 263 -8.13 -4.53 -24.09
N ALA A 264 -7.82 -4.08 -22.87
CA ALA A 264 -8.48 -4.53 -21.64
C ALA A 264 -9.54 -3.52 -21.16
N PRO A 265 -10.85 -3.77 -21.35
CA PRO A 265 -11.91 -2.87 -20.88
C PRO A 265 -12.17 -2.93 -19.36
N SER A 266 -11.62 -3.93 -18.67
CA SER A 266 -11.78 -4.15 -17.23
C SER A 266 -10.49 -4.70 -16.63
N LEU A 267 -10.38 -4.68 -15.29
CA LEU A 267 -9.23 -5.29 -14.60
C LEU A 267 -9.17 -6.81 -14.80
N GLU A 268 -10.33 -7.48 -14.90
CA GLU A 268 -10.40 -8.91 -15.21
C GLU A 268 -9.86 -9.21 -16.63
N ALA A 269 -10.22 -8.37 -17.61
CA ALA A 269 -9.64 -8.45 -18.94
C ALA A 269 -8.12 -8.17 -18.91
N LEU A 270 -7.68 -7.19 -18.10
CA LEU A 270 -6.26 -6.88 -17.93
C LEU A 270 -5.48 -8.09 -17.39
N HIS A 271 -5.99 -8.76 -16.37
CA HIS A 271 -5.38 -9.96 -15.78
C HIS A 271 -5.24 -11.11 -16.78
N SER A 272 -6.26 -11.35 -17.61
CA SER A 272 -6.29 -12.47 -18.55
C SER A 272 -5.53 -12.21 -19.86
N GLN A 273 -5.49 -10.96 -20.33
CA GLN A 273 -4.96 -10.60 -21.65
C GLN A 273 -3.52 -10.10 -21.62
N ALA A 274 -3.06 -9.48 -20.51
CA ALA A 274 -1.73 -8.90 -20.46
C ALA A 274 -0.63 -9.94 -20.73
N ARG A 275 0.38 -9.55 -21.51
CA ARG A 275 1.58 -10.34 -21.81
C ARG A 275 2.81 -9.47 -21.60
N PHE A 276 3.91 -10.10 -21.20
CA PHE A 276 5.15 -9.42 -20.87
C PHE A 276 6.31 -9.92 -21.73
N ALA A 277 7.14 -8.99 -22.19
CA ALA A 277 8.47 -9.27 -22.69
C ALA A 277 9.50 -8.77 -21.66
N ARG A 278 10.51 -9.59 -21.36
CA ARG A 278 11.63 -9.16 -20.51
C ARG A 278 12.59 -8.34 -21.37
N ILE A 279 12.99 -7.18 -20.85
CA ILE A 279 13.94 -6.29 -21.51
C ILE A 279 15.26 -6.24 -20.75
N THR A 280 16.33 -5.89 -21.46
CA THR A 280 17.65 -5.65 -20.86
C THR A 280 17.71 -4.23 -20.27
N PRO A 281 18.75 -3.88 -19.49
CA PRO A 281 18.96 -2.49 -19.06
C PRO A 281 19.06 -1.50 -20.23
N ALA A 282 19.53 -1.94 -21.41
CA ALA A 282 19.54 -1.10 -22.61
C ALA A 282 18.11 -0.83 -23.11
N GLY A 283 17.24 -1.84 -23.15
CA GLY A 283 15.82 -1.65 -23.48
C GLY A 283 15.09 -0.77 -22.47
N GLN A 284 15.50 -0.77 -21.19
CA GLN A 284 14.96 0.15 -20.19
C GLN A 284 15.39 1.61 -20.45
N ARG A 285 16.61 1.85 -20.96
CA ARG A 285 17.04 3.18 -21.38
C ARG A 285 16.28 3.64 -22.63
N GLU A 286 16.10 2.75 -23.60
CA GLU A 286 15.27 3.00 -24.79
C GLU A 286 13.81 3.36 -24.42
N SER A 287 13.28 2.76 -23.36
CA SER A 287 11.91 3.04 -22.91
C SER A 287 11.71 4.46 -22.32
N ALA A 288 12.79 5.14 -21.92
CA ALA A 288 12.73 6.53 -21.44
C ALA A 288 13.03 7.50 -22.59
N PRO A 289 12.64 8.79 -22.51
CA PRO A 289 13.11 9.77 -23.49
C PRO A 289 14.64 9.77 -23.57
N HIS A 290 15.19 9.62 -24.77
CA HIS A 290 16.63 9.60 -25.02
C HIS A 290 16.98 10.39 -26.29
N ASP A 291 18.25 10.79 -26.41
CA ASP A 291 18.82 11.55 -27.53
C ASP A 291 18.18 12.93 -27.81
N ILE A 292 17.64 13.58 -26.78
CA ILE A 292 17.03 14.92 -26.85
C ILE A 292 17.41 15.80 -25.66
N ILE A 293 17.28 17.13 -25.82
CA ILE A 293 17.34 18.09 -24.72
C ILE A 293 15.92 18.41 -24.29
N GLU A 294 15.56 18.04 -23.06
CA GLU A 294 14.22 18.29 -22.53
C GLU A 294 14.08 19.77 -22.13
N ILE A 295 13.19 20.52 -22.81
CA ILE A 295 12.97 21.96 -22.56
C ILE A 295 12.08 22.17 -21.31
N LYS A 296 11.20 21.22 -21.03
CA LYS A 296 10.32 21.25 -19.87
C LYS A 296 10.00 19.81 -19.48
N THR A 297 10.43 19.39 -18.30
CA THR A 297 10.10 18.05 -17.81
C THR A 297 8.60 17.92 -17.68
N ALA A 298 8.02 16.97 -18.42
CA ALA A 298 6.66 16.55 -18.17
C ALA A 298 6.60 16.06 -16.72
N LYS A 299 5.56 16.41 -15.96
CA LYS A 299 5.49 16.13 -14.51
C LYS A 299 5.64 14.63 -14.12
N ASN A 300 5.81 13.69 -15.09
CA ASN A 300 5.54 12.26 -14.96
C ASN A 300 6.49 11.30 -15.71
N SER A 301 7.76 11.63 -15.93
CA SER A 301 8.77 10.69 -16.50
C SER A 301 9.30 9.68 -15.48
#